data_AF-A0A7X3NWE6-F1
#
_entry.id   AF-A0A7X3NWE6-F1
#
_cell.length_a   1.000
_cell.length_b   1.000
_cell.length_c   1.000
_cell.angle_alpha   90.00
_cell.angle_beta   90.00
_cell.angle_gamma   90.00
#
_symmetry.space_group_name_H-M   'P 1'
#
loop_
_entity.id
_entity.type
_entity.pdbx_description
1 polymer ?
#
loop_
_entity_poly.entity_id
_entity_poly.type
_entity_poly.pdbx_seq_one_letter_code
_entity_poly.pdbx_strand_id
1 'polypeptide(L)'
;MDKYIRNIYRGVYTVLVGMRVTIRQFFKPNVTHQYPYEHDFEKKRNVREIPKGYRGQLYNRIEDCIGCKKCEMICPVDCITITGTKLPKGEQLWDSMNVVHLKDGREVIGIIEGNDKKIKSADSITLTNITSRQGSQEVIDRLESSGVENRTQTFSGDEVSRVVTRNPVVFYLDQFDIDMSLCMYCGLCTEVCPTECLTMKDTLAGVEYSKFDRSDLIFKFDKQEMYGKGSTEEVDAAD
;
A
#
# COMPACT_ATOMS: atom_id res chain seq x y z
N MET A 1 6.06 -32.00 -67.10
CA MET A 1 5.36 -30.78 -66.65
C MET A 1 4.53 -31.00 -65.38
N ASP A 2 3.97 -32.19 -65.16
CA ASP A 2 3.04 -32.48 -64.05
C ASP A 2 3.55 -32.21 -62.63
N LYS A 3 4.85 -32.42 -62.37
CA LYS A 3 5.44 -32.14 -61.05
C LYS A 3 5.46 -30.63 -60.75
N TYR A 4 5.68 -29.79 -61.76
CA TYR A 4 5.70 -28.33 -61.62
C TYR A 4 4.30 -27.79 -61.30
N ILE A 5 3.28 -28.23 -62.06
CA ILE A 5 1.88 -27.81 -61.85
C ILE A 5 1.37 -28.25 -60.46
N ARG A 6 1.74 -29.46 -60.02
CA ARG A 6 1.36 -29.99 -58.70
C ARG A 6 1.99 -29.19 -57.54
N ASN A 7 3.22 -28.71 -57.71
CA ASN A 7 3.88 -27.87 -56.72
C ASN A 7 3.25 -26.48 -56.64
N ILE A 8 2.88 -25.88 -57.78
CA ILE A 8 2.12 -24.62 -57.81
C ILE A 8 0.78 -24.78 -57.09
N TYR A 9 0.04 -25.85 -57.39
CA TYR A 9 -1.24 -26.13 -56.73
C TYR A 9 -1.09 -26.31 -55.23
N ARG A 10 -0.06 -27.06 -54.77
CA ARG A 10 0.22 -27.24 -53.35
C ARG A 10 0.56 -25.91 -52.66
N GLY A 11 1.35 -25.06 -53.31
CA GLY A 11 1.68 -23.72 -52.81
C GLY A 11 0.44 -22.84 -52.63
N VAL A 12 -0.38 -22.72 -53.67
CA VAL A 12 -1.64 -21.95 -53.63
C VAL A 12 -2.59 -22.51 -52.57
N TYR A 13 -2.75 -23.83 -52.49
CA TYR A 13 -3.59 -24.47 -51.48
C TYR A 13 -3.15 -24.14 -50.06
N THR A 14 -1.84 -24.23 -49.77
CA THR A 14 -1.33 -23.91 -48.43
C THR A 14 -1.49 -22.43 -48.07
N VAL A 15 -1.34 -21.52 -49.03
CA VAL A 15 -1.60 -20.09 -48.84
C VAL A 15 -3.07 -19.83 -48.54
N LEU A 16 -3.98 -20.47 -49.28
CA LEU A 16 -5.42 -20.33 -49.06
C LEU A 16 -5.86 -20.89 -47.70
N VAL A 17 -5.26 -21.98 -47.24
CA VAL A 17 -5.50 -22.51 -45.89
C VAL A 17 -5.04 -21.49 -44.83
N GLY A 18 -3.87 -20.87 -44.99
CA GLY A 18 -3.40 -19.79 -44.12
C GLY A 18 -4.32 -18.58 -44.14
N MET A 19 -4.74 -18.13 -45.34
CA MET A 19 -5.67 -17.01 -45.51
C MET A 19 -7.04 -17.30 -44.87
N ARG A 20 -7.53 -18.54 -44.90
CA ARG A 20 -8.79 -18.92 -44.24
C ARG A 20 -8.71 -18.71 -42.72
N VAL A 21 -7.56 -18.97 -42.11
CA VAL A 21 -7.35 -18.76 -40.67
C VAL A 21 -7.29 -17.27 -40.35
N THR A 22 -6.57 -16.47 -41.15
CA THR A 22 -6.48 -15.02 -40.95
C THR A 22 -7.82 -14.33 -41.15
N ILE A 23 -8.56 -14.69 -42.20
CA ILE A 23 -9.92 -14.19 -42.46
C ILE A 23 -10.84 -14.53 -41.28
N ARG A 24 -10.77 -15.75 -40.74
CA ARG A 24 -11.58 -16.13 -39.56
C ARG A 24 -11.24 -15.30 -38.32
N GLN A 25 -9.98 -14.88 -38.16
CA GLN A 25 -9.57 -14.04 -37.03
C GLN A 25 -9.93 -12.56 -37.24
N PHE A 26 -9.92 -12.05 -38.48
CA PHE A 26 -10.29 -10.68 -38.82
C PHE A 26 -11.74 -10.34 -38.42
N PHE A 27 -12.65 -11.30 -38.54
CA PHE A 27 -14.06 -11.11 -38.17
C PHE A 27 -14.36 -11.33 -36.66
N LYS A 28 -13.35 -11.61 -35.82
CA LYS A 28 -13.57 -11.63 -34.36
C LYS A 28 -13.46 -10.21 -33.79
N PRO A 29 -14.22 -9.89 -32.72
CA PRO A 29 -14.05 -8.61 -32.03
C PRO A 29 -12.62 -8.47 -31.48
N ASN A 30 -12.14 -7.23 -31.43
CA ASN A 30 -10.86 -6.90 -30.82
C ASN A 30 -10.88 -7.16 -29.31
N VAL A 31 -9.78 -7.70 -28.80
CA VAL A 31 -9.55 -7.91 -27.36
C VAL A 31 -8.67 -6.81 -26.75
N THR A 32 -8.45 -5.73 -27.49
CA THR A 32 -7.60 -4.61 -27.10
C THR A 32 -8.37 -3.67 -26.18
N HIS A 33 -7.77 -3.29 -25.06
CA HIS A 33 -8.24 -2.20 -24.21
C HIS A 33 -7.51 -0.91 -24.59
N GLN A 34 -8.23 0.21 -24.69
CA GLN A 34 -7.62 1.49 -25.05
C GLN A 34 -7.08 2.21 -23.82
N TYR A 35 -5.86 1.88 -23.41
CA TYR A 35 -5.12 2.66 -22.42
C TYR A 35 -4.72 4.04 -23.01
N PRO A 36 -4.86 5.17 -22.29
CA PRO A 36 -5.34 5.34 -20.91
C PRO A 36 -6.84 5.60 -20.78
N TYR A 37 -7.58 5.82 -21.87
CA TYR A 37 -8.97 6.33 -21.81
C TYR A 37 -9.98 5.34 -21.23
N GLU A 38 -9.68 4.04 -21.30
CA GLU A 38 -10.52 2.96 -20.79
C GLU A 38 -9.90 2.40 -19.51
N HIS A 39 -10.01 3.17 -18.40
CA HIS A 39 -9.55 2.75 -17.07
C HIS A 39 -10.53 1.81 -16.35
N ASP A 40 -11.80 1.84 -16.76
CA ASP A 40 -12.81 0.93 -16.24
C ASP A 40 -12.61 -0.45 -16.89
N PHE A 41 -11.99 -1.33 -16.13
CA PHE A 41 -12.05 -2.78 -16.34
C PHE A 41 -13.47 -3.36 -16.17
N GLU A 42 -14.51 -2.53 -16.07
CA GLU A 42 -15.90 -2.89 -15.81
C GLU A 42 -16.78 -2.45 -17.01
N LYS A 43 -17.68 -3.21 -17.62
CA LYS A 43 -18.53 -4.34 -17.21
C LYS A 43 -18.99 -5.07 -18.48
N LYS A 44 -18.37 -6.20 -18.81
CA LYS A 44 -18.98 -7.41 -19.44
C LYS A 44 -17.88 -8.40 -19.86
N ARG A 45 -17.77 -9.47 -19.05
CA ARG A 45 -17.05 -10.75 -19.26
C ARG A 45 -15.58 -10.88 -18.82
N ASN A 46 -15.10 -10.09 -17.86
CA ASN A 46 -14.05 -10.42 -16.87
C ASN A 46 -13.40 -9.11 -16.41
N VAL A 47 -13.90 -8.56 -15.31
CA VAL A 47 -13.30 -7.39 -14.66
C VAL A 47 -11.94 -7.81 -14.11
N ARG A 48 -10.87 -7.22 -14.61
CA ARG A 48 -9.54 -7.30 -13.98
C ARG A 48 -9.16 -5.90 -13.47
N GLU A 49 -9.98 -5.38 -12.56
CA GLU A 49 -9.45 -4.52 -11.49
C GLU A 49 -8.18 -5.17 -10.95
N ILE A 50 -7.20 -4.35 -10.55
CA ILE A 50 -5.92 -4.84 -10.02
C ILE A 50 -6.23 -5.91 -8.96
N PRO A 51 -5.73 -7.15 -9.13
CA PRO A 51 -6.16 -8.25 -8.29
C PRO A 51 -5.78 -7.94 -6.84
N LYS A 52 -6.68 -8.25 -5.90
CA LYS A 52 -6.39 -8.14 -4.47
C LYS A 52 -5.08 -8.90 -4.16
N GLY A 53 -4.13 -8.22 -3.52
CA GLY A 53 -2.79 -8.76 -3.28
C GLY A 53 -1.79 -8.53 -4.42
N TYR A 54 -2.12 -7.71 -5.43
CA TYR A 54 -1.15 -7.19 -6.36
C TYR A 54 -0.06 -6.41 -5.63
N ARG A 55 1.18 -6.59 -6.09
CA ARG A 55 2.37 -6.00 -5.49
C ARG A 55 2.82 -4.79 -6.30
N GLY A 56 2.24 -3.64 -6.02
CA GLY A 56 2.60 -2.35 -6.63
C GLY A 56 3.61 -1.56 -5.81
N GLN A 57 3.49 -0.24 -5.86
CA GLN A 57 4.36 0.68 -5.12
C GLN A 57 4.35 0.39 -3.62
N LEU A 58 5.53 0.35 -2.99
CA LEU A 58 5.64 0.31 -1.55
C LEU A 58 5.18 1.64 -0.94
N TYR A 59 4.40 1.55 0.12
CA TYR A 59 3.97 2.68 0.92
C TYR A 59 4.27 2.41 2.39
N ASN A 60 4.86 3.38 3.07
CA ASN A 60 5.16 3.28 4.49
C ASN A 60 4.33 4.29 5.28
N ARG A 61 3.63 3.79 6.31
CA ARG A 61 3.02 4.62 7.35
C ARG A 61 4.01 4.79 8.49
N ILE A 62 4.76 5.89 8.46
CA ILE A 62 5.86 6.12 9.42
C ILE A 62 5.42 6.15 10.88
N GLU A 63 4.18 6.57 11.14
CA GLU A 63 3.53 6.62 12.46
C GLU A 63 3.51 5.26 13.17
N ASP A 64 3.45 4.18 12.38
CA ASP A 64 3.38 2.80 12.86
C ASP A 64 4.75 2.11 12.89
N CYS A 65 5.81 2.77 12.41
CA CYS A 65 7.14 2.20 12.33
C CYS A 65 7.85 2.26 13.69
N ILE A 66 8.30 1.10 14.18
CA ILE A 66 9.05 0.99 15.45
C ILE A 66 10.57 0.93 15.26
N GLY A 67 11.09 1.14 14.04
CA GLY A 67 12.53 1.13 13.76
C GLY A 67 13.21 -0.23 13.93
N CYS A 68 12.50 -1.35 13.77
CA CYS A 68 13.04 -2.69 14.03
C CYS A 68 14.03 -3.23 12.98
N LYS A 69 14.17 -2.56 11.82
CA LYS A 69 15.04 -2.92 10.68
C LYS A 69 14.86 -4.31 10.07
N LYS A 70 13.78 -5.04 10.40
CA LYS A 70 13.51 -6.36 9.80
C LYS A 70 13.29 -6.30 8.29
N CYS A 71 12.64 -5.24 7.80
CA CYS A 71 12.35 -5.02 6.39
C CYS A 71 13.62 -4.75 5.55
N GLU A 72 14.57 -4.01 6.11
CA GLU A 72 15.91 -3.81 5.53
C GLU A 72 16.65 -5.14 5.46
N MET A 73 16.73 -5.91 6.56
CA MET A 73 17.46 -7.17 6.59
C MET A 73 16.89 -8.30 5.72
N ILE A 74 15.57 -8.33 5.48
CA ILE A 74 14.96 -9.37 4.63
C ILE A 74 15.02 -9.03 3.15
N CYS A 75 15.34 -7.77 2.80
CA CYS A 75 15.28 -7.31 1.43
C CYS A 75 16.32 -8.05 0.59
N PRO A 76 15.94 -8.72 -0.52
CA PRO A 76 16.89 -9.46 -1.35
C PRO A 76 17.83 -8.55 -2.17
N VAL A 77 17.51 -7.26 -2.27
CA VAL A 77 18.22 -6.26 -3.10
C VAL A 77 18.64 -5.03 -2.29
N ASP A 78 18.48 -5.06 -0.96
CA ASP A 78 18.83 -3.95 -0.06
C ASP A 78 18.30 -2.57 -0.51
N CYS A 79 17.07 -2.52 -1.04
CA CYS A 79 16.45 -1.28 -1.53
C CYS A 79 15.81 -0.38 -0.46
N ILE A 80 15.86 -0.78 0.82
CA ILE A 80 15.28 -0.04 1.93
C ILE A 80 16.41 0.36 2.87
N THR A 81 16.56 1.66 3.12
CA THR A 81 17.59 2.20 4.01
C THR A 81 16.93 2.81 5.24
N ILE A 82 17.31 2.35 6.44
CA ILE A 82 16.72 2.82 7.70
C ILE A 82 17.82 3.28 8.65
N THR A 83 17.80 4.56 9.01
CA THR A 83 18.68 5.14 10.02
C THR A 83 17.85 5.71 11.15
N GLY A 84 18.27 5.47 12.39
CA GLY A 84 17.58 6.00 13.55
C GLY A 84 18.40 5.93 14.83
N THR A 85 18.10 6.84 15.74
CA THR A 85 18.74 6.97 17.05
C THR A 85 17.78 6.58 18.17
N LYS A 86 18.30 5.95 19.22
CA LYS A 86 17.48 5.52 20.35
C LYS A 86 17.11 6.72 21.21
N LEU A 87 15.85 6.81 21.62
CA LEU A 87 15.38 7.78 22.62
C LEU A 87 16.18 7.66 23.93
N PRO A 88 16.44 8.78 24.64
CA PRO A 88 16.96 8.73 26.00
C PRO A 88 15.99 7.97 26.91
N LYS A 89 16.54 7.33 27.96
CA LYS A 89 15.75 6.50 28.89
C LYS A 89 14.70 7.36 29.60
N GLY A 90 13.42 7.11 29.31
CA GLY A 90 12.28 7.71 30.00
C GLY A 90 11.39 8.57 29.11
N GLU A 91 11.83 8.91 27.90
CA GLU A 91 11.04 9.67 26.92
C GLU A 91 10.36 8.71 25.94
N GLN A 92 9.06 8.95 25.68
CA GLN A 92 8.27 8.29 24.65
C GLN A 92 7.80 9.34 23.66
N LEU A 93 7.89 9.02 22.38
CA LEU A 93 7.69 9.99 21.30
C LEU A 93 6.21 10.29 21.02
N TRP A 94 5.39 9.24 21.03
CA TRP A 94 3.93 9.30 21.04
C TRP A 94 3.38 8.00 21.63
N ASP A 95 2.21 8.07 22.23
CA ASP A 95 1.49 6.88 22.66
C ASP A 95 1.14 6.05 21.42
N SER A 96 1.46 4.75 21.45
CA SER A 96 1.24 3.89 20.31
C SER A 96 -0.26 3.82 19.97
N MET A 97 -0.63 4.11 18.73
CA MET A 97 -2.01 3.95 18.26
C MET A 97 -2.47 2.51 18.50
N ASN A 98 -3.44 2.34 19.38
CA ASN A 98 -4.00 1.04 19.73
C ASN A 98 -5.08 0.67 18.71
N VAL A 99 -5.15 -0.62 18.38
CA VAL A 99 -6.20 -1.15 17.49
C VAL A 99 -7.31 -1.74 18.36
N VAL A 100 -8.51 -1.18 18.24
CA VAL A 100 -9.70 -1.65 18.93
C VAL A 100 -10.57 -2.41 17.94
N HIS A 101 -10.79 -3.69 18.20
CA HIS A 101 -11.70 -4.52 17.42
C HIS A 101 -13.07 -4.50 18.07
N LEU A 102 -14.08 -4.04 17.35
CA LEU A 102 -15.48 -4.05 17.78
C LEU A 102 -16.12 -5.42 17.50
N LYS A 103 -17.13 -5.80 18.28
CA LYS A 103 -17.89 -7.05 18.06
C LYS A 103 -18.61 -7.08 16.70
N ASP A 104 -18.87 -5.91 16.11
CA ASP A 104 -19.48 -5.76 14.78
C ASP A 104 -18.52 -6.10 13.62
N GLY A 105 -17.28 -6.50 13.90
CA GLY A 105 -16.25 -6.76 12.88
C GLY A 105 -15.56 -5.51 12.34
N ARG A 106 -15.84 -4.33 12.91
CA ARG A 106 -15.17 -3.06 12.58
C ARG A 106 -13.89 -2.88 13.39
N GLU A 107 -12.88 -2.26 12.78
CA GLU A 107 -11.61 -1.95 13.44
C GLU A 107 -11.42 -0.43 13.51
N VAL A 108 -11.10 0.07 14.71
CA VAL A 108 -10.87 1.49 14.96
C VAL A 108 -9.47 1.65 15.52
N ILE A 109 -8.66 2.53 14.92
CA ILE A 109 -7.30 2.82 15.35
C ILE A 109 -7.33 4.16 16.09
N GLY A 110 -6.84 4.22 17.32
CA GLY A 110 -6.78 5.46 18.09
C GLY A 110 -5.92 5.34 19.35
N ILE A 111 -5.58 6.48 19.95
CA ILE A 111 -4.87 6.53 21.23
C ILE A 111 -5.91 6.30 22.33
N ILE A 112 -5.67 5.33 23.21
CA ILE A 112 -6.53 5.07 24.37
C ILE A 112 -6.05 5.97 25.50
N GLU A 113 -6.94 6.82 26.01
CA GLU A 113 -6.67 7.56 27.24
C GLU A 113 -7.04 6.66 28.43
N GLY A 114 -6.08 5.88 28.96
CA GLY A 114 -6.34 5.00 30.11
C GLY A 114 -5.30 3.91 30.37
N ASN A 115 -5.49 3.13 31.45
CA ASN A 115 -4.55 2.09 31.86
C ASN A 115 -4.83 0.78 31.08
N ASP A 116 -4.06 0.54 30.03
CA ASP A 116 -4.31 -0.43 28.95
C ASP A 116 -4.42 -1.92 29.32
N LYS A 117 -4.23 -2.30 30.59
CA LYS A 117 -3.83 -3.68 30.87
C LYS A 117 -4.95 -4.68 31.11
N LYS A 118 -6.17 -4.31 31.49
CA LYS A 118 -7.33 -5.24 31.62
C LYS A 118 -8.67 -4.48 31.61
N ILE A 119 -9.32 -4.37 30.46
CA ILE A 119 -10.68 -3.83 30.40
C ILE A 119 -11.65 -4.90 30.92
N LYS A 120 -12.40 -4.58 31.98
CA LYS A 120 -13.57 -5.35 32.42
C LYS A 120 -14.82 -4.72 31.80
N SER A 121 -15.94 -5.45 31.73
CA SER A 121 -17.18 -5.05 31.03
C SER A 121 -17.87 -3.77 31.54
N ALA A 122 -17.26 -3.01 32.45
CA ALA A 122 -17.84 -1.81 33.06
C ALA A 122 -17.07 -0.51 32.73
N ASP A 123 -15.95 -0.58 31.99
CA ASP A 123 -15.12 0.58 31.68
C ASP A 123 -15.40 1.11 30.26
N SER A 124 -15.53 2.43 30.11
CA SER A 124 -15.66 3.11 28.81
C SER A 124 -14.29 3.47 28.26
N ILE A 125 -14.05 3.23 26.97
CA ILE A 125 -12.78 3.52 26.28
C ILE A 125 -12.94 4.78 25.45
N THR A 126 -12.19 5.83 25.74
CA THR A 126 -12.06 7.02 24.88
C THR A 126 -10.90 6.85 23.92
N LEU A 127 -11.20 6.90 22.62
CA LEU A 127 -10.21 6.88 21.54
C LEU A 127 -10.05 8.27 20.94
N THR A 128 -8.82 8.77 20.90
CA THR A 128 -8.46 10.06 20.27
C THR A 128 -7.70 9.78 18.95
N ASN A 129 -7.91 10.60 17.91
CA ASN A 129 -7.27 10.50 16.58
C ASN A 129 -7.59 9.22 15.79
N ILE A 130 -8.88 9.04 15.47
CA ILE A 130 -9.38 7.84 14.78
C ILE A 130 -8.97 7.80 13.30
N THR A 131 -8.27 6.73 12.90
CA THR A 131 -8.00 6.40 11.49
C THR A 131 -8.54 5.01 11.14
N SER A 132 -8.98 4.80 9.89
CA SER A 132 -9.49 3.50 9.43
C SER A 132 -8.52 2.79 8.48
N ARG A 133 -8.49 1.47 8.59
CA ARG A 133 -7.83 0.56 7.64
C ARG A 133 -8.84 0.05 6.60
N GLN A 134 -8.77 0.56 5.37
CA GLN A 134 -9.31 0.03 4.10
C GLN A 134 -10.77 -0.51 4.00
N GLY A 135 -11.62 -0.39 5.02
CA GLY A 135 -13.02 -0.87 5.01
C GLY A 135 -14.06 0.13 5.50
N SER A 136 -13.71 1.40 5.73
CA SER A 136 -14.67 2.41 6.21
C SER A 136 -14.63 3.74 5.45
N GLN A 137 -14.32 3.70 4.14
CA GLN A 137 -14.56 4.86 3.27
C GLN A 137 -16.00 5.39 3.44
N GLU A 138 -17.01 4.51 3.55
CA GLU A 138 -18.43 4.89 3.75
C GLU A 138 -18.71 5.65 5.06
N VAL A 139 -17.87 5.48 6.09
CA VAL A 139 -17.98 6.19 7.36
C VAL A 139 -17.25 7.53 7.27
N ILE A 140 -16.12 7.58 6.56
CA ILE A 140 -15.37 8.82 6.28
C ILE A 140 -16.21 9.77 5.43
N ASP A 141 -16.86 9.28 4.37
CA ASP A 141 -17.71 10.07 3.46
C ASP A 141 -18.93 10.70 4.16
N ARG A 142 -19.49 10.05 5.18
CA ARG A 142 -20.55 10.62 6.04
C ARG A 142 -20.04 11.63 7.08
N LEU A 143 -18.73 11.63 7.35
CA LEU A 143 -18.11 12.42 8.40
C LEU A 143 -17.30 13.61 7.85
N GLU A 144 -16.94 13.63 6.57
CA GLU A 144 -16.29 14.77 5.88
C GLU A 144 -17.21 15.99 5.76
N SER A 145 -18.52 15.81 5.77
CA SER A 145 -19.50 16.91 5.73
C SER A 145 -19.54 17.81 6.97
N SER A 146 -18.72 17.55 7.99
CA SER A 146 -18.82 18.18 9.31
C SER A 146 -17.54 18.91 9.78
N GLY A 147 -16.50 18.99 8.95
CA GLY A 147 -15.23 19.75 9.14
C GLY A 147 -14.87 20.21 10.57
N VAL A 148 -14.18 19.37 11.37
CA VAL A 148 -13.44 19.75 12.59
C VAL A 148 -12.32 18.72 12.87
N GLU A 149 -11.14 19.20 13.29
CA GLU A 149 -9.93 18.46 13.73
C GLU A 149 -10.12 17.71 15.08
N ASN A 150 -9.33 16.65 15.30
CA ASN A 150 -9.24 15.82 16.53
C ASN A 150 -10.55 15.13 16.99
N ARG A 151 -10.79 13.90 16.49
CA ARG A 151 -11.97 13.08 16.84
C ARG A 151 -11.71 12.21 18.06
N THR A 152 -12.40 12.49 19.18
CA THR A 152 -12.53 11.59 20.33
C THR A 152 -13.84 10.80 20.22
N GLN A 153 -13.82 9.46 20.28
CA GLN A 153 -15.03 8.63 20.41
C GLN A 153 -14.93 7.73 21.63
N THR A 154 -16.02 7.66 22.39
CA THR A 154 -16.14 6.79 23.56
C THR A 154 -16.89 5.52 23.18
N PHE A 155 -16.26 4.36 23.40
CA PHE A 155 -16.87 3.04 23.23
C PHE A 155 -17.20 2.43 24.59
N SER A 156 -18.36 1.79 24.69
CA SER A 156 -18.70 1.02 25.90
C SER A 156 -17.92 -0.30 25.90
N GLY A 157 -17.46 -0.76 27.08
CA GLY A 157 -16.73 -2.02 27.23
C GLY A 157 -17.47 -3.25 26.69
N ASP A 158 -18.80 -3.18 26.56
CA ASP A 158 -19.63 -4.24 25.98
C ASP A 158 -19.52 -4.35 24.44
N GLU A 159 -19.10 -3.29 23.76
CA GLU A 159 -18.97 -3.24 22.28
C GLU A 159 -17.59 -3.70 21.81
N VAL A 160 -16.62 -3.70 22.71
CA VAL A 160 -15.21 -3.98 22.42
C VAL A 160 -14.94 -5.48 22.57
N SER A 161 -14.40 -6.09 21.52
CA SER A 161 -14.03 -7.51 21.54
C SER A 161 -12.62 -7.73 22.09
N ARG A 162 -11.64 -6.94 21.61
CA ARG A 162 -10.24 -6.97 22.05
C ARG A 162 -9.54 -5.67 21.70
N VAL A 163 -8.58 -5.30 22.54
CA VAL A 163 -7.64 -4.20 22.29
C VAL A 163 -6.27 -4.80 22.05
N VAL A 164 -5.65 -4.43 20.93
CA VAL A 164 -4.25 -4.75 20.64
C VAL A 164 -3.43 -3.53 20.97
N THR A 165 -2.74 -3.57 22.11
CA THR A 165 -1.79 -2.54 22.51
C THR A 165 -0.53 -2.69 21.66
N ARG A 166 -0.15 -1.65 20.94
CA ARG A 166 1.11 -1.63 20.20
C ARG A 166 2.27 -1.33 21.17
N ASN A 167 3.48 -1.72 20.79
CA ASN A 167 4.67 -1.35 21.58
C ASN A 167 4.95 0.15 21.39
N PRO A 168 5.37 0.87 22.44
CA PRO A 168 5.75 2.28 22.32
C PRO A 168 6.93 2.44 21.35
N VAL A 169 6.92 3.54 20.60
CA VAL A 169 8.03 3.88 19.69
C VAL A 169 9.20 4.41 20.53
N VAL A 170 10.32 3.70 20.49
CA VAL A 170 11.55 4.01 21.29
C VAL A 170 12.71 4.51 20.41
N PHE A 171 12.44 4.80 19.13
CA PHE A 171 13.44 5.23 18.16
C PHE A 171 13.01 6.53 17.48
N TYR A 172 13.94 7.49 17.41
CA TYR A 172 13.90 8.56 16.41
C TYR A 172 14.33 7.95 15.08
N LEU A 173 13.52 8.15 14.06
CA LEU A 173 13.84 7.69 12.72
C LEU A 173 14.39 8.89 11.94
N ASP A 174 15.69 8.87 11.69
CA ASP A 174 16.38 9.96 10.98
C ASP A 174 16.21 9.82 9.46
N GLN A 175 16.17 8.59 8.95
CA GLN A 175 16.04 8.27 7.54
C GLN A 175 15.20 7.01 7.33
N PHE A 176 14.25 7.06 6.39
CA PHE A 176 13.55 5.89 5.89
C PHE A 176 13.30 6.07 4.40
N ASP A 177 14.18 5.50 3.60
CA ASP A 177 14.15 5.65 2.14
C ASP A 177 13.89 4.30 1.49
N ILE A 178 13.06 4.31 0.45
CA ILE A 178 12.78 3.14 -0.38
C ILE A 178 13.16 3.48 -1.82
N ASP A 179 14.19 2.81 -2.35
CA ASP A 179 14.57 2.91 -3.75
C ASP A 179 13.72 1.95 -4.60
N MET A 180 12.70 2.51 -5.26
CA MET A 180 11.82 1.74 -6.15
C MET A 180 12.48 1.41 -7.50
N SER A 181 13.63 2.02 -7.83
CA SER A 181 14.44 1.64 -8.99
C SER A 181 15.20 0.33 -8.77
N LEU A 182 15.45 -0.04 -7.51
CA LEU A 182 16.09 -1.30 -7.13
C LEU A 182 15.08 -2.39 -6.73
N CYS A 183 13.93 -2.01 -6.17
CA CYS A 183 12.91 -2.92 -5.69
C CYS A 183 12.45 -3.93 -6.77
N MET A 184 12.38 -5.22 -6.41
CA MET A 184 11.87 -6.30 -7.27
C MET A 184 10.43 -6.73 -6.94
N TYR A 185 9.70 -5.95 -6.14
CA TYR A 185 8.26 -6.16 -5.83
C TYR A 185 7.92 -7.52 -5.21
N CYS A 186 8.85 -8.13 -4.48
CA CYS A 186 8.65 -9.45 -3.88
C CYS A 186 7.66 -9.43 -2.70
N GLY A 187 7.52 -8.30 -2.00
CA GLY A 187 6.64 -8.14 -0.84
C GLY A 187 7.17 -8.75 0.47
N LEU A 188 8.41 -9.24 0.53
CA LEU A 188 8.95 -9.83 1.76
C LEU A 188 9.00 -8.85 2.94
N CYS A 189 9.21 -7.56 2.65
CA CYS A 189 9.25 -6.50 3.66
C CYS A 189 7.88 -6.23 4.31
N THR A 190 6.76 -6.47 3.60
CA THR A 190 5.41 -6.30 4.17
C THR A 190 5.04 -7.47 5.06
N GLU A 191 5.46 -8.69 4.70
CA GLU A 191 5.19 -9.91 5.48
C GLU A 191 6.01 -9.98 6.78
N VAL A 192 7.25 -9.48 6.78
CA VAL A 192 8.10 -9.53 7.98
C VAL A 192 7.79 -8.41 8.98
N CYS A 193 7.03 -7.39 8.56
CA CYS A 193 6.81 -6.18 9.36
C CYS A 193 5.88 -6.48 10.55
N PRO A 194 6.35 -6.38 11.80
CA PRO A 194 5.54 -6.75 12.97
C PRO A 194 4.40 -5.76 13.25
N THR A 195 4.49 -4.53 12.75
CA THR A 195 3.47 -3.48 12.92
C THR A 195 2.63 -3.28 11.66
N GLU A 196 2.95 -4.00 10.58
CA GLU A 196 2.29 -3.87 9.27
C GLU A 196 2.29 -2.43 8.73
N CYS A 197 3.33 -1.64 9.06
CA CYS A 197 3.46 -0.25 8.63
C CYS A 197 3.80 -0.09 7.13
N LEU A 198 4.38 -1.14 6.54
CA LEU A 198 4.70 -1.22 5.11
C LEU A 198 3.59 -1.99 4.40
N THR A 199 3.07 -1.41 3.32
CA THR A 199 2.07 -2.04 2.47
C THR A 199 2.45 -1.91 1.00
N MET A 200 2.06 -2.90 0.20
CA MET A 200 2.09 -2.79 -1.26
C MET A 200 0.76 -2.18 -1.71
N LYS A 201 0.80 -1.11 -2.49
CA LYS A 201 -0.41 -0.55 -3.09
C LYS A 201 -0.93 -1.52 -4.17
N ASP A 202 -2.14 -2.00 -4.00
CA ASP A 202 -2.91 -2.80 -4.95
C ASP A 202 -3.87 -1.93 -5.79
N THR A 203 -3.56 -0.64 -5.92
CA THR A 203 -4.35 0.35 -6.66
C THR A 203 -3.65 0.78 -7.94
N LEU A 204 -4.40 1.42 -8.85
CA LEU A 204 -3.86 1.91 -10.13
C LEU A 204 -2.74 2.92 -9.92
N ALA A 205 -2.89 3.80 -8.92
CA ALA A 205 -1.84 4.72 -8.49
C ALA A 205 -0.57 3.99 -7.98
N GLY A 206 -0.71 2.76 -7.48
CA GLY A 206 0.42 1.90 -7.11
C GLY A 206 1.09 1.21 -8.30
N VAL A 207 0.50 1.24 -9.50
CA VAL A 207 1.09 0.72 -10.73
C VAL A 207 1.70 1.85 -11.55
N GLU A 208 0.98 2.96 -11.65
CA GLU A 208 1.27 4.10 -12.53
C GLU A 208 1.96 5.25 -11.75
N TYR A 209 3.15 4.99 -11.22
CA TYR A 209 3.94 5.98 -10.47
C TYR A 209 5.29 6.28 -11.14
N SER A 210 5.39 6.05 -12.45
CA SER A 210 6.58 6.34 -13.25
C SER A 210 7.05 7.79 -13.07
N LYS A 211 8.36 7.99 -13.06
CA LYS A 211 9.02 9.29 -12.96
C LYS A 211 9.93 9.52 -14.17
N PHE A 212 10.29 10.78 -14.42
CA PHE A 212 11.19 11.14 -15.52
C PHE A 212 12.64 10.83 -15.18
N ASP A 213 13.03 11.07 -13.92
CA ASP A 213 14.38 10.84 -13.43
C ASP A 213 14.45 9.67 -12.45
N ARG A 214 15.62 9.03 -12.39
CA ARG A 214 15.86 7.90 -11.49
C ARG A 214 15.86 8.33 -10.02
N SER A 215 16.37 9.52 -9.73
CA SER A 215 16.38 10.10 -8.37
C SER A 215 14.98 10.18 -7.79
N ASP A 216 13.97 10.45 -8.62
CA ASP A 216 12.57 10.59 -8.20
C ASP A 216 11.91 9.24 -7.83
N LEU A 217 12.56 8.12 -8.13
CA LEU A 217 12.14 6.78 -7.70
C LEU A 217 12.64 6.42 -6.30
N ILE A 218 13.42 7.30 -5.66
CA ILE A 218 13.81 7.17 -4.26
C ILE A 218 12.74 7.87 -3.42
N PHE A 219 11.87 7.09 -2.81
CA PHE A 219 10.78 7.60 -1.97
C PHE A 219 11.26 7.73 -0.53
N LYS A 220 11.28 8.97 -0.04
CA LYS A 220 11.62 9.31 1.34
C LYS A 220 10.34 9.36 2.18
N PHE A 221 10.34 8.65 3.32
CA PHE A 221 9.21 8.57 4.25
C PHE A 221 9.56 9.14 5.64
N ASP A 222 10.67 9.85 5.75
CA ASP A 222 11.15 10.50 6.95
C ASP A 222 10.31 11.75 7.28
N LYS A 223 9.31 11.60 8.14
CA LYS A 223 8.60 12.77 8.69
C LYS A 223 9.38 13.35 9.88
N GLN A 224 10.52 13.99 9.60
CA GLN A 224 11.36 14.61 10.63
C GLN A 224 10.58 15.65 11.48
N GLU A 225 9.63 16.35 10.87
CA GLU A 225 8.73 17.32 11.51
C GLU A 225 7.94 16.73 12.68
N MET A 226 7.60 15.42 12.65
CA MET A 226 6.88 14.75 13.73
C MET A 226 7.70 14.67 15.03
N TYR A 227 9.02 14.78 14.94
CA TYR A 227 9.93 14.61 16.07
C TYR A 227 10.28 15.94 16.76
N GLY A 228 9.66 17.06 16.36
CA GLY A 228 9.95 18.39 16.90
C GLY A 228 11.34 18.94 16.52
N LYS A 229 12.08 18.21 15.68
CA LYS A 229 13.26 18.73 14.97
C LYS A 229 12.72 19.39 13.71
N GLY A 230 12.75 20.73 13.67
CA GLY A 230 12.38 21.48 12.47
C GLY A 230 13.12 20.92 11.25
N SER A 231 12.42 20.86 10.12
CA SER A 231 12.99 20.50 8.83
C SER A 231 14.30 21.26 8.64
N THR A 232 15.41 20.52 8.54
CA THR A 232 16.58 21.09 7.87
C THR A 232 16.18 21.24 6.41
N GLU A 233 15.94 22.49 6.04
CA GLU A 233 15.67 22.97 4.69
C GLU A 233 16.56 22.28 3.65
N GLU A 234 15.94 22.00 2.49
CA GLU A 234 16.53 21.97 1.15
C GLU A 234 18.01 21.59 1.02
N VAL A 235 18.27 20.32 0.72
CA VAL A 235 19.42 19.88 -0.08
C VAL A 235 18.82 18.84 -1.02
N ASP A 236 18.43 19.17 -2.26
CA ASP A 236 19.37 19.40 -3.36
C ASP A 236 18.80 20.41 -4.39
N ALA A 237 19.36 21.62 -4.39
CA ALA A 237 19.50 22.47 -5.57
C ALA A 237 21.00 22.79 -5.72
N ALA A 238 21.55 22.56 -6.91
CA ALA A 238 22.94 22.78 -7.35
C ALA A 238 23.99 21.78 -6.82
N ASP A 239 24.42 20.83 -7.67
CA ASP A 239 25.53 20.97 -8.63
C ASP A 239 25.51 19.84 -9.68
#